data_AF-A0A5R9GRY9-F1
#
_entry.id   AF-A0A5R9GRY9-F1
#
_cell.length_a   1.000
_cell.length_b   1.000
_cell.length_c   1.000
_cell.angle_alpha   90.00
_cell.angle_beta   90.00
_cell.angle_gamma   90.00
#
_symmetry.space_group_name_H-M   'P 1'
#
loop_
_entity.id
_entity.type
_entity.pdbx_description
1 polymer ?
#
loop_
_entity_poly.entity_id
_entity_poly.type
_entity_poly.pdbx_seq_one_letter_code
_entity_poly.pdbx_strand_id
1 'polypeptide(L)'
;MNQIHKEKRHSGLIVAISAVAALLCANVAYACPPGGPDGNGPYMQRMADELKLTDQQRQQFDKIHNDSREEGKSMHEAMRMNHDAMRKLDPAASDYHKRLAALAEEKGELVKQMTIHRGEVRARMHAILTPEQRKIAAELKKNGRKEGSGRRGPGGPGEGGCFNPPMGR
;
A
#
# COMPACT_ATOMS: atom_id res chain seq x y z
N MET A 1 -28.04 -36.52 -52.85
CA MET A 1 -29.35 -35.94 -53.22
C MET A 1 -30.18 -35.84 -51.94
N ASN A 2 -30.63 -34.62 -51.63
CA ASN A 2 -31.81 -34.20 -50.83
C ASN A 2 -32.56 -35.22 -49.96
N GLN A 3 -33.11 -34.91 -48.79
CA GLN A 3 -33.21 -33.72 -47.90
C GLN A 3 -34.13 -34.19 -46.73
N ILE A 4 -34.37 -33.32 -45.75
CA ILE A 4 -35.57 -33.26 -44.88
C ILE A 4 -35.46 -33.88 -43.46
N HIS A 5 -34.94 -33.04 -42.56
CA HIS A 5 -35.58 -32.49 -41.35
C HIS A 5 -36.05 -33.38 -40.17
N LYS A 6 -35.52 -32.95 -38.99
CA LYS A 6 -36.20 -32.72 -37.69
C LYS A 6 -36.31 -33.91 -36.71
N GLU A 7 -35.57 -33.83 -35.62
CA GLU A 7 -36.17 -33.89 -34.28
C GLU A 7 -35.34 -33.10 -33.26
N LYS A 8 -35.98 -32.11 -32.64
CA LYS A 8 -35.58 -31.57 -31.33
C LYS A 8 -36.26 -32.46 -30.29
N ARG A 9 -35.49 -33.02 -29.36
CA ARG A 9 -36.04 -33.53 -28.10
C ARG A 9 -35.25 -32.93 -26.94
N HIS A 10 -35.96 -32.07 -26.23
CA HIS A 10 -35.52 -31.30 -25.08
C HIS A 10 -35.09 -32.23 -23.95
N SER A 11 -33.77 -32.40 -23.77
CA SER A 11 -33.18 -32.77 -22.49
C SER A 11 -32.84 -31.45 -21.79
N GLY A 12 -33.37 -31.03 -20.65
CA GLY A 12 -34.26 -31.62 -19.68
C GLY A 12 -34.08 -30.72 -18.46
N LEU A 13 -35.15 -30.06 -18.04
CA LEU A 13 -35.34 -29.41 -16.73
C LEU A 13 -34.43 -28.21 -16.36
N ILE A 14 -34.99 -27.03 -16.61
CA ILE A 14 -34.84 -25.84 -15.77
C ILE A 14 -35.47 -26.17 -14.40
N VAL A 15 -34.67 -26.14 -13.33
CA VAL A 15 -35.18 -25.92 -11.97
C VAL A 15 -34.47 -24.68 -11.43
N ALA A 16 -35.19 -23.57 -11.50
CA ALA A 16 -34.92 -22.40 -10.69
C ALA A 16 -35.43 -22.68 -9.27
N ILE A 17 -34.55 -22.64 -8.27
CA ILE A 17 -34.93 -22.37 -6.89
C ILE A 17 -34.10 -21.19 -6.40
N SER A 18 -34.83 -20.14 -6.09
CA SER A 18 -34.44 -18.88 -5.50
C SER A 18 -34.13 -18.98 -4.00
N ALA A 19 -33.29 -18.03 -3.55
CA ALA A 19 -33.33 -17.32 -2.27
C ALA A 19 -32.57 -17.87 -1.03
N VAL A 20 -31.48 -17.15 -0.74
CA VAL A 20 -31.08 -16.51 0.55
C VAL A 20 -31.08 -17.35 1.84
N ALA A 21 -29.89 -17.54 2.43
CA ALA A 21 -29.71 -17.55 3.88
C ALA A 21 -28.32 -17.01 4.26
N ALA A 22 -28.33 -16.02 5.15
CA ALA A 22 -27.19 -15.29 5.66
C ALA A 22 -26.41 -16.09 6.74
N LEU A 23 -25.14 -15.69 6.90
CA LEU A 23 -24.32 -15.75 8.13
C LEU A 23 -24.12 -17.11 8.81
N LEU A 24 -22.90 -17.65 8.65
CA LEU A 24 -22.18 -18.20 9.80
C LEU A 24 -20.77 -17.59 9.85
N CYS A 25 -20.56 -16.85 10.92
CA CYS A 25 -19.29 -16.32 11.38
C CYS A 25 -18.23 -17.42 11.38
N ALA A 26 -17.16 -17.24 10.61
CA ALA A 26 -15.94 -17.96 10.89
C ALA A 26 -15.47 -17.55 12.28
N ASN A 27 -15.55 -18.48 13.23
CA ASN A 27 -14.84 -18.41 14.51
C ASN A 27 -13.35 -18.40 14.23
N VAL A 28 -12.79 -17.25 13.86
CA VAL A 28 -11.34 -17.08 13.89
C VAL A 28 -11.02 -16.50 15.25
N ALA A 29 -10.62 -17.39 16.16
CA ALA A 29 -9.90 -17.02 17.36
C ALA A 29 -8.55 -16.43 16.94
N TYR A 30 -8.53 -15.14 16.59
CA TYR A 30 -7.29 -14.40 16.46
C TYR A 30 -6.75 -14.16 17.87
N ALA A 31 -5.90 -15.07 18.34
CA ALA A 31 -4.97 -14.77 19.40
C ALA A 31 -3.94 -13.76 18.86
N CYS A 32 -4.32 -12.49 18.84
CA CYS A 32 -3.39 -11.39 18.62
C CYS A 32 -2.84 -11.03 20.01
N PRO A 33 -1.55 -11.26 20.31
CA PRO A 33 -0.97 -10.73 21.53
C PRO A 33 -1.13 -9.20 21.49
N PRO A 34 -1.64 -8.57 22.56
CA PRO A 34 -1.90 -7.15 22.56
C PRO A 34 -0.58 -6.41 22.39
N GLY A 35 -0.37 -5.85 21.20
CA GLY A 35 0.48 -4.69 21.07
C GLY A 35 -0.10 -3.65 22.03
N GLY A 36 0.69 -3.28 23.04
CA GLY A 36 0.28 -2.27 24.01
C GLY A 36 -0.08 -0.94 23.31
N PRO A 37 -0.60 0.04 24.07
CA PRO A 37 -1.04 1.35 23.54
C PRO A 37 -0.03 2.08 22.63
N ASP A 38 1.24 1.65 22.63
CA ASP A 38 2.37 2.29 21.97
C ASP A 38 2.89 1.54 20.72
N GLY A 39 2.19 0.49 20.25
CA GLY A 39 2.61 -0.31 19.09
C GLY A 39 2.58 0.42 17.73
N ASN A 40 1.95 1.59 17.69
CA ASN A 40 1.76 2.41 16.51
C ASN A 40 2.33 3.81 16.74
N GLY A 41 3.24 4.24 15.86
CA GLY A 41 3.79 5.59 15.96
C GLY A 41 2.69 6.68 15.93
N PRO A 42 2.97 7.91 16.40
CA PRO A 42 1.99 8.98 16.58
C PRO A 42 1.12 9.29 15.36
N TYR A 43 1.60 8.95 14.15
CA TYR A 43 0.88 9.13 12.90
C TYR A 43 -0.30 8.15 12.73
N MET A 44 -0.14 6.87 13.09
CA MET A 44 -1.20 5.88 12.93
C MET A 44 -2.34 6.10 13.92
N GLN A 45 -2.02 6.50 15.16
CA GLN A 45 -3.03 6.87 16.16
C GLN A 45 -3.89 8.04 15.68
N ARG A 46 -3.25 9.11 15.17
CA ARG A 46 -3.96 10.27 14.61
C ARG A 46 -4.87 9.90 13.44
N MET A 47 -4.40 9.06 12.51
CA MET A 47 -5.21 8.60 11.39
C MET A 47 -6.42 7.78 11.85
N ALA A 48 -6.21 6.88 12.81
CA ALA A 48 -7.29 6.05 13.34
C ALA A 48 -8.38 6.87 14.04
N ASP A 49 -7.98 7.95 14.73
CA ASP A 49 -8.90 8.87 15.38
C ASP A 49 -9.66 9.74 14.37
N GLU A 50 -8.96 10.28 13.36
CA GLU A 50 -9.56 11.07 12.29
C GLU A 50 -10.57 10.26 11.45
N LEU A 51 -10.29 8.97 11.22
CA LEU A 51 -11.20 8.05 10.52
C LEU A 51 -12.26 7.40 11.43
N LYS A 52 -12.22 7.70 12.74
CA LYS A 52 -13.08 7.09 13.76
C LYS A 52 -13.14 5.57 13.63
N LEU A 53 -11.97 4.93 13.53
CA LEU A 53 -11.88 3.48 13.37
C LEU A 53 -12.39 2.77 14.62
N THR A 54 -13.16 1.70 14.42
CA THR A 54 -13.55 0.79 15.50
C THR A 54 -12.33 0.03 16.02
N ASP A 55 -12.42 -0.53 17.23
CA ASP A 55 -11.31 -1.31 17.82
C ASP A 55 -10.90 -2.49 16.94
N GLN A 56 -11.87 -3.14 16.29
CA GLN A 56 -11.62 -4.22 15.34
C GLN A 56 -10.87 -3.72 14.08
N GLN A 57 -11.25 -2.55 13.54
CA GLN A 57 -10.55 -1.95 12.40
C GLN A 57 -9.12 -1.53 12.79
N ARG A 58 -8.93 -0.99 14.00
CA ARG A 58 -7.60 -0.63 14.54
C ARG A 58 -6.69 -1.86 14.60
N GLN A 59 -7.15 -2.97 15.19
CA GLN A 59 -6.36 -4.21 15.23
C GLN A 59 -5.96 -4.71 13.84
N GLN A 60 -6.86 -4.60 12.84
CA GLN A 60 -6.55 -4.98 11.46
C GLN A 60 -5.53 -4.04 10.81
N PHE A 61 -5.63 -2.74 11.06
CA PHE A 61 -4.64 -1.76 10.63
C PHE A 61 -3.26 -2.06 11.23
N ASP A 62 -3.20 -2.34 12.52
CA ASP A 62 -1.95 -2.64 13.24
C ASP A 62 -1.28 -3.88 12.66
N LYS A 63 -2.08 -4.92 12.41
CA LYS A 63 -1.61 -6.15 11.78
C LYS A 63 -1.04 -5.87 10.38
N ILE A 64 -1.79 -5.18 9.50
CA ILE A 64 -1.29 -4.85 8.16
C ILE A 64 -0.02 -4.00 8.24
N HIS A 65 0.05 -3.08 9.19
CA HIS A 65 1.24 -2.25 9.37
C HIS A 65 2.46 -3.07 9.79
N ASN A 66 2.31 -3.95 10.78
CA ASN A 66 3.39 -4.80 11.27
C ASN A 66 3.84 -5.80 10.20
N ASP A 67 2.90 -6.45 9.50
CA ASP A 67 3.20 -7.34 8.39
C ASP A 67 3.94 -6.57 7.28
N SER A 68 3.46 -5.38 6.92
CA SER A 68 4.10 -4.51 5.92
C SER A 68 5.52 -4.07 6.31
N ARG A 69 5.75 -3.82 7.61
CA ARG A 69 7.08 -3.49 8.12
C ARG A 69 8.01 -4.67 7.93
N GLU A 70 7.58 -5.88 8.28
CA GLU A 70 8.36 -7.10 8.10
C GLU A 70 8.68 -7.34 6.63
N GLU A 71 7.64 -7.37 5.77
CA GLU A 71 7.74 -7.54 4.32
C GLU A 71 8.70 -6.50 3.68
N GLY A 72 8.74 -5.29 4.23
CA GLY A 72 9.53 -4.19 3.70
C GLY A 72 10.96 -4.08 4.23
N LYS A 73 11.37 -4.84 5.25
CA LYS A 73 12.67 -4.65 5.93
C LYS A 73 13.86 -4.73 4.97
N SER A 74 13.92 -5.79 4.17
CA SER A 74 15.02 -6.02 3.23
C SER A 74 15.14 -4.91 2.19
N MET A 75 14.02 -4.44 1.64
CA MET A 75 14.01 -3.32 0.69
C MET A 75 14.55 -2.03 1.34
N HIS A 76 14.18 -1.74 2.59
CA HIS A 76 14.67 -0.54 3.29
C HIS A 76 16.16 -0.64 3.61
N GLU A 77 16.64 -1.83 3.98
CA GLU A 77 18.06 -2.07 4.19
C GLU A 77 18.86 -1.93 2.90
N ALA A 78 18.39 -2.51 1.79
CA ALA A 78 19.01 -2.36 0.47
C ALA A 78 19.08 -0.89 0.04
N MET A 79 18.00 -0.12 0.24
CA MET A 79 18.02 1.33 -0.05
C MET A 79 19.03 2.08 0.82
N ARG A 80 19.15 1.75 2.11
CA ARG A 80 20.16 2.35 2.99
C ARG A 80 21.56 2.05 2.46
N MET A 81 21.85 0.80 2.14
CA MET A 81 23.15 0.38 1.61
C MET A 81 23.47 1.08 0.28
N ASN A 82 22.50 1.18 -0.62
CA ASN A 82 22.64 1.88 -1.89
C ASN A 82 22.89 3.38 -1.70
N HIS A 83 22.21 4.04 -0.75
CA HIS A 83 22.49 5.43 -0.38
C HIS A 83 23.89 5.62 0.19
N ASP A 84 24.32 4.74 1.08
CA ASP A 84 25.67 4.77 1.66
C ASP A 84 26.74 4.53 0.60
N ALA A 85 26.50 3.62 -0.34
CA ALA A 85 27.40 3.34 -1.46
C ALA A 85 27.55 4.58 -2.37
N MET A 86 26.45 5.25 -2.69
CA MET A 86 26.50 6.51 -3.46
C MET A 86 27.27 7.61 -2.73
N ARG A 87 27.06 7.78 -1.42
CA ARG A 87 27.79 8.79 -0.62
C ARG A 87 29.29 8.54 -0.54
N LYS A 88 29.71 7.28 -0.64
CA LYS A 88 31.11 6.84 -0.57
C LYS A 88 31.83 6.86 -1.93
N LEU A 89 31.14 7.21 -3.02
CA LEU A 89 31.80 7.34 -4.32
C LEU A 89 32.82 8.47 -4.29
N ASP A 90 34.03 8.19 -4.78
CA ASP A 90 35.05 9.20 -5.02
C ASP A 90 34.86 9.80 -6.42
N PRO A 91 34.54 11.11 -6.54
CA PRO A 91 34.40 11.78 -7.84
C PRO A 91 35.69 11.82 -8.68
N ALA A 92 36.86 11.62 -8.07
CA ALA A 92 38.14 11.57 -8.77
C ALA A 92 38.51 10.18 -9.29
N ALA A 93 37.76 9.13 -8.92
CA ALA A 93 38.02 7.77 -9.37
C ALA A 93 37.76 7.62 -10.87
N SER A 94 38.64 6.90 -11.58
CA SER A 94 38.54 6.70 -13.03
C SER A 94 37.28 5.93 -13.45
N ASP A 95 36.67 5.16 -12.55
CA ASP A 95 35.46 4.38 -12.77
C ASP A 95 34.18 5.01 -12.16
N TYR A 96 34.28 6.25 -11.65
CA TYR A 96 33.19 6.95 -10.95
C TYR A 96 31.84 6.88 -11.68
N HIS A 97 31.81 7.29 -12.95
CA HIS A 97 30.57 7.33 -13.74
C HIS A 97 29.94 5.95 -13.93
N LYS A 98 30.77 4.91 -14.09
CA LYS A 98 30.28 3.53 -14.22
C LYS A 98 29.64 3.05 -12.92
N ARG A 99 30.28 3.30 -11.77
CA ARG A 99 29.75 2.92 -10.45
C ARG A 99 28.49 3.71 -10.09
N LEU A 100 28.48 5.01 -10.40
CA LEU A 100 27.32 5.87 -10.21
C LEU A 100 26.12 5.37 -11.03
N ALA A 101 26.33 5.02 -12.30
CA ALA A 101 25.26 4.51 -13.16
C ALA A 101 24.66 3.20 -12.61
N ALA A 102 25.51 2.26 -12.17
CA ALA A 102 25.05 1.00 -11.59
C ALA A 102 24.24 1.22 -10.29
N LEU A 103 24.71 2.08 -9.39
CA LEU A 103 24.00 2.41 -8.16
C LEU A 103 22.67 3.14 -8.43
N ALA A 104 22.63 3.99 -9.46
CA ALA A 104 21.41 4.69 -9.86
C ALA A 104 20.36 3.72 -10.44
N GLU A 105 20.79 2.73 -11.23
CA GLU A 105 19.92 1.68 -11.76
C GLU A 105 19.33 0.82 -10.62
N GLU A 106 20.17 0.36 -9.70
CA GLU A 106 19.74 -0.37 -8.51
C GLU A 106 18.73 0.45 -7.68
N LYS A 107 19.02 1.73 -7.46
CA LYS A 107 18.11 2.64 -6.77
C LYS A 107 16.76 2.73 -7.48
N GLY A 108 16.76 2.81 -8.81
CA GLY A 108 15.54 2.87 -9.63
C GLY A 108 14.64 1.66 -9.40
N GLU A 109 15.23 0.45 -9.40
CA GLU A 109 14.48 -0.77 -9.14
C GLU A 109 13.97 -0.85 -7.69
N LEU A 110 14.78 -0.46 -6.70
CA LEU A 110 14.33 -0.39 -5.30
C LEU A 110 13.17 0.60 -5.11
N VAL A 111 13.22 1.78 -5.74
CA VAL A 111 12.13 2.76 -5.70
C VAL A 111 10.85 2.19 -6.31
N LYS A 112 10.96 1.46 -7.42
CA LYS A 112 9.82 0.77 -8.06
C LYS A 112 9.19 -0.24 -7.11
N GLN A 113 9.98 -1.14 -6.52
CA GLN A 113 9.48 -2.15 -5.58
C GLN A 113 8.81 -1.52 -4.36
N MET A 114 9.45 -0.51 -3.74
CA MET A 114 8.86 0.23 -2.62
C MET A 114 7.55 0.93 -2.99
N THR A 115 7.44 1.44 -4.22
CA THR A 115 6.23 2.11 -4.70
C THR A 115 5.07 1.13 -4.83
N ILE A 116 5.33 -0.05 -5.41
CA ILE A 116 4.34 -1.13 -5.53
C ILE A 116 3.90 -1.59 -4.14
N HIS A 117 4.84 -1.91 -3.24
CA HIS A 117 4.55 -2.32 -1.85
C HIS A 117 3.66 -1.32 -1.12
N ARG A 118 4.00 -0.02 -1.19
CA ARG A 118 3.17 1.04 -0.60
C ARG A 118 1.77 1.10 -1.21
N GLY A 119 1.63 0.83 -2.50
CA GLY A 119 0.35 0.74 -3.18
C GLY A 119 -0.52 -0.41 -2.65
N GLU A 120 0.07 -1.59 -2.51
CA GLU A 120 -0.60 -2.80 -2.00
C GLU A 120 -1.04 -2.65 -0.55
N VAL A 121 -0.17 -2.09 0.31
CA VAL A 121 -0.52 -1.79 1.71
C VAL A 121 -1.69 -0.81 1.78
N ARG A 122 -1.67 0.25 0.96
CA ARG A 122 -2.80 1.20 0.89
C ARG A 122 -4.09 0.52 0.44
N ALA A 123 -4.02 -0.39 -0.54
CA ALA A 123 -5.17 -1.15 -0.99
C ALA A 123 -5.73 -2.05 0.12
N ARG A 124 -4.87 -2.76 0.87
CA ARG A 124 -5.26 -3.57 2.04
C ARG A 124 -5.97 -2.74 3.10
N MET A 125 -5.40 -1.58 3.48
CA MET A 125 -6.03 -0.67 4.45
C MET A 125 -7.39 -0.15 3.96
N HIS A 126 -7.48 0.24 2.69
CA HIS A 126 -8.69 0.78 2.11
C HIS A 126 -9.86 -0.23 2.06
N ALA A 127 -9.54 -1.53 1.96
CA ALA A 127 -10.53 -2.61 1.99
C ALA A 127 -11.25 -2.74 3.35
N ILE A 128 -10.62 -2.29 4.44
CA ILE A 128 -11.18 -2.35 5.81
C ILE A 128 -12.09 -1.15 6.12
N LEU A 129 -11.93 -0.05 5.39
CA LEU A 129 -12.70 1.18 5.60
C LEU A 129 -14.10 1.09 5.00
N THR A 130 -15.08 1.68 5.69
CA THR A 130 -16.44 1.87 5.13
C THR A 130 -16.43 2.92 4.00
N PRO A 131 -17.44 2.96 3.11
CA PRO A 131 -17.49 3.95 2.03
C PRO A 131 -17.40 5.40 2.54
N GLU A 132 -17.98 5.67 3.70
CA GLU A 132 -18.03 6.98 4.34
C GLU A 132 -16.65 7.35 4.93
N GLN A 133 -15.97 6.41 5.59
CA GLN A 133 -14.60 6.58 6.04
C GLN A 133 -13.62 6.81 4.88
N ARG A 134 -13.85 6.17 3.72
CA ARG A 134 -13.04 6.40 2.51
C ARG A 134 -13.13 7.83 1.98
N LYS A 135 -14.31 8.46 2.07
CA LYS A 135 -14.49 9.87 1.70
C LYS A 135 -13.68 10.78 2.63
N ILE A 136 -13.76 10.54 3.94
CA ILE A 136 -12.97 11.27 4.95
C ILE A 136 -11.47 11.09 4.67
N ALA A 137 -11.01 9.87 4.42
CA ALA A 137 -9.62 9.58 4.08
C ALA A 137 -9.13 10.35 2.83
N ALA A 138 -9.98 10.45 1.80
CA ALA A 138 -9.66 11.20 0.59
C ALA A 138 -9.56 12.72 0.84
N GLU A 139 -10.42 13.27 1.70
CA GLU A 139 -10.40 14.68 2.09
C GLU A 139 -9.17 15.02 2.94
N LEU A 140 -8.83 14.20 3.93
CA LEU A 140 -7.63 14.35 4.75
C LEU A 140 -6.37 14.36 3.88
N LYS A 141 -6.29 13.45 2.88
CA LYS A 141 -5.18 13.42 1.91
C LYS A 141 -5.10 14.70 1.08
N LYS A 142 -6.23 15.30 0.70
CA LYS A 142 -6.27 16.56 -0.05
C LYS A 142 -5.83 17.74 0.82
N ASN A 143 -6.21 17.76 2.08
CA ASN A 143 -5.91 18.85 3.01
C ASN A 143 -4.47 18.82 3.52
N GLY A 144 -3.95 17.63 3.89
CA GLY A 144 -2.55 17.48 4.30
C GLY A 144 -1.55 17.87 3.20
N ARG A 145 -1.92 17.71 1.93
CA ARG A 145 -1.13 18.18 0.77
C ARG A 145 -1.05 19.71 0.66
N LYS A 146 -2.08 20.43 1.14
CA LYS A 146 -2.11 21.90 1.12
C LYS A 146 -1.34 22.52 2.28
N GLU A 147 -1.31 21.83 3.43
CA GLU A 147 -0.62 22.33 4.62
C GLU A 147 0.90 22.07 4.57
N GLY A 148 1.31 20.95 3.94
CA GLY A 148 2.73 20.60 3.77
C GLY A 148 3.51 21.49 2.79
N SER A 149 2.85 22.30 1.96
CA SER A 149 3.53 23.26 1.07
C SER A 149 3.96 24.56 1.76
N GLY A 150 3.54 24.81 3.00
CA GLY A 150 3.80 26.07 3.72
C GLY A 150 4.90 26.02 4.78
N ARG A 151 5.50 24.85 5.08
CA ARG A 151 6.47 24.66 6.19
C ARG A 151 7.84 24.14 5.76
N ARG A 152 8.34 24.52 4.58
CA ARG A 152 9.78 24.40 4.27
C ARG A 152 10.46 25.74 4.55
N GLY A 153 10.96 25.90 5.77
CA GLY A 153 11.88 26.99 6.09
C GLY A 153 13.18 26.88 5.28
N PRO A 154 13.94 27.99 5.10
CA PRO A 154 15.17 27.98 4.33
C PRO A 154 16.29 27.35 5.16
N GLY A 155 16.64 26.08 4.92
CA GLY A 155 17.80 25.47 5.57
C GLY A 155 17.89 23.95 5.41
N GLY A 156 18.85 23.50 4.59
CA GLY A 156 19.37 22.13 4.59
C GLY A 156 19.29 21.43 3.22
N PRO A 157 20.41 20.96 2.63
CA PRO A 157 20.39 20.19 1.40
C PRO A 157 19.67 18.86 1.66
N GLY A 158 18.49 18.71 1.05
CA GLY A 158 17.66 17.53 1.19
C GLY A 158 18.26 16.32 0.49
N GLU A 159 18.91 15.45 1.24
CA GLU A 159 19.06 14.05 0.86
C GLU A 159 17.75 13.32 1.14
N GLY A 160 17.06 12.87 0.10
CA GLY A 160 15.94 11.91 0.23
C GLY A 160 14.58 12.45 -0.23
N GLY A 161 14.45 12.66 -1.55
CA GLY A 161 13.16 12.99 -2.15
C GLY A 161 13.13 12.73 -3.64
N CYS A 162 13.45 11.51 -4.07
CA CYS A 162 13.17 11.10 -5.44
C CYS A 162 11.64 10.98 -5.61
N PHE A 163 11.08 11.83 -6.47
CA PHE A 163 9.79 11.70 -7.16
C PHE A 163 8.50 11.95 -6.36
N ASN A 164 7.93 13.15 -6.51
CA ASN A 164 6.49 13.34 -6.49
C ASN A 164 6.15 14.25 -7.69
N PRO A 165 5.74 13.70 -8.85
CA PRO A 165 5.38 14.53 -9.98
C PRO A 165 4.09 15.29 -9.63
N PRO A 166 3.97 16.58 -10.00
CA PRO A 166 2.69 17.25 -9.97
C PRO A 166 1.78 16.54 -10.97
N MET A 167 0.70 15.92 -10.50
CA MET A 167 -0.41 15.55 -11.39
C MET A 167 -0.96 16.86 -11.95
N GLY A 168 -0.64 17.11 -13.23
CA GLY A 168 -1.09 18.26 -13.99
C GLY A 168 -2.60 18.40 -13.94
N ARG A 169 -3.03 19.67 -14.00
CA ARG A 169 -4.42 20.11 -14.09
C ARG A 169 -4.97 19.88 -15.49
#